data_AF-A0A327VYD3-F1
#
_entry.id   AF-A0A327VYD3-F1
#
_cell.length_a   1.000
_cell.length_b   1.000
_cell.length_c   1.000
_cell.angle_alpha   90.00
_cell.angle_beta   90.00
_cell.angle_gamma   90.00
#
_symmetry.space_group_name_H-M   'P 1'
#
loop_
_entity.id
_entity.type
_entity.pdbx_description
1 polymer ?
#
loop_
_entity_poly.entity_id
_entity_poly.type
_entity_poly.pdbx_seq_one_letter_code
_entity_poly.pdbx_strand_id
1 'polypeptide(L)'
;MTEKTQAVEPEILVDPNCTITVTVGNNIPNYPSAVSNKNITDAQNAIGRLTFADIWRMPPWRIEEGTIRLDVQGAIAGGGRNWQVQINGMSGNSTISATLVQGNLATASTTERQQYVQRMVRKALEDSLSTKKITDVNGPCK
;
A
#
# COMPACT_ATOMS: atom_id res chain seq x y z
N MET A 1 -28.96 -0.85 -12.84
CA MET A 1 -28.41 -2.13 -12.35
C MET A 1 -26.99 -1.83 -11.92
N THR A 2 -26.77 -1.70 -10.61
CA THR A 2 -25.49 -1.28 -10.05
C THR A 2 -24.71 -2.53 -9.72
N GLU A 3 -23.81 -2.94 -10.61
CA GLU A 3 -22.86 -4.01 -10.34
C GLU A 3 -21.96 -3.57 -9.18
N LYS A 4 -22.13 -4.23 -8.03
CA LYS A 4 -21.19 -4.12 -6.93
C LYS A 4 -19.93 -4.85 -7.38
N THR A 5 -18.91 -4.12 -7.80
CA THR A 5 -17.56 -4.68 -7.95
C THR A 5 -17.11 -5.11 -6.56
N GLN A 6 -17.29 -6.40 -6.26
CA GLN A 6 -16.73 -7.05 -5.09
C GLN A 6 -15.21 -6.88 -5.17
N ALA A 7 -14.60 -6.33 -4.12
CA ALA A 7 -13.16 -6.38 -3.97
C ALA A 7 -12.75 -7.85 -4.02
N VAL A 8 -12.06 -8.25 -5.08
CA VAL A 8 -11.57 -9.62 -5.24
C VAL A 8 -10.52 -9.81 -4.16
N GLU A 9 -10.86 -10.55 -3.11
CA GLU A 9 -9.91 -11.00 -2.11
C GLU A 9 -8.77 -11.70 -2.86
N PRO A 10 -7.49 -11.31 -2.65
CA PRO A 10 -6.41 -11.81 -3.46
C PRO A 10 -6.34 -13.33 -3.33
N GLU A 11 -6.27 -14.01 -4.47
CA GLU A 11 -6.13 -15.46 -4.55
C GLU A 11 -4.97 -15.89 -3.63
N ILE A 12 -5.29 -16.72 -2.64
CA ILE A 12 -4.36 -17.14 -1.60
C ILE A 12 -3.26 -17.96 -2.26
N LEU A 13 -2.03 -17.47 -2.21
CA LEU A 13 -0.88 -18.29 -2.60
C LEU A 13 -0.65 -19.33 -1.49
N VAL A 14 -0.94 -20.59 -1.77
CA VAL A 14 -0.63 -21.70 -0.86
C VAL A 14 0.83 -22.10 -1.06
N ASP A 15 1.74 -21.33 -0.45
CA ASP A 15 3.18 -21.60 -0.44
C ASP A 15 3.71 -21.48 0.99
N PRO A 16 4.21 -22.57 1.60
CA PRO A 16 4.72 -22.53 2.98
C PRO A 16 5.94 -21.62 3.14
N ASN A 17 6.64 -21.27 2.06
CA ASN A 17 7.76 -20.33 2.07
C ASN A 17 7.34 -18.88 1.73
N CYS A 18 6.06 -18.65 1.43
CA CYS A 18 5.50 -17.34 1.15
C CYS A 18 4.12 -17.17 1.81
N THR A 19 4.14 -16.88 3.11
CA THR A 19 2.95 -16.59 3.93
C THR A 19 3.00 -15.14 4.37
N ILE A 20 2.14 -14.30 3.78
CA ILE A 20 2.08 -12.86 4.07
C ILE A 20 0.79 -12.55 4.84
N THR A 21 0.91 -11.76 5.89
CA THR A 21 -0.20 -11.23 6.68
C THR A 21 -0.29 -9.73 6.54
N VAL A 22 -1.52 -9.22 6.45
CA VAL A 22 -1.82 -7.79 6.50
C VAL A 22 -2.55 -7.51 7.81
N THR A 23 -1.98 -6.67 8.66
CA THR A 23 -2.56 -6.30 9.94
C THR A 23 -2.94 -4.82 9.96
N VAL A 24 -4.11 -4.50 10.47
CA VAL A 24 -4.56 -3.12 10.65
C VAL A 24 -4.11 -2.61 12.02
N GLY A 25 -3.35 -1.53 12.03
CA GLY A 25 -2.74 -0.95 13.24
C GLY A 25 -3.45 0.32 13.72
N ASN A 26 -2.64 1.32 14.09
CA ASN A 26 -3.09 2.59 14.67
C ASN A 26 -3.71 3.52 13.63
N ASN A 27 -4.45 4.53 14.09
CA ASN A 27 -4.97 5.59 13.22
C ASN A 27 -3.83 6.33 12.51
N ILE A 28 -4.09 6.78 11.27
CA ILE A 28 -3.18 7.68 10.57
C ILE A 28 -3.19 9.04 11.30
N PRO A 29 -2.05 9.49 11.89
CA PRO A 29 -2.05 10.66 12.77
C PRO A 29 -2.41 11.97 12.06
N ASN A 30 -2.07 12.07 10.77
CA ASN A 30 -2.25 13.26 9.94
C ASN A 30 -3.37 13.09 8.91
N TYR A 31 -4.43 12.35 9.26
CA TYR A 31 -5.55 12.12 8.35
C TYR A 31 -6.35 13.42 8.13
N PRO A 32 -6.63 13.83 6.87
CA PRO A 32 -7.40 15.04 6.58
C PRO A 32 -8.86 14.93 7.03
N SER A 33 -9.43 16.02 7.52
CA SER A 33 -10.86 16.07 7.87
C SER A 33 -11.80 15.96 6.66
N ALA A 34 -11.34 16.37 5.48
CA ALA A 34 -12.08 16.31 4.23
C ALA A 34 -11.30 15.49 3.19
N VAL A 35 -11.87 14.34 2.80
CA VAL A 35 -11.36 13.50 1.71
C VAL A 35 -12.49 13.31 0.71
N SER A 36 -12.28 13.75 -0.53
CA SER A 36 -13.30 13.66 -1.58
C SER A 36 -13.30 12.29 -2.25
N ASN A 37 -14.42 11.91 -2.88
CA ASN A 37 -14.50 10.68 -3.70
C ASN A 37 -13.41 10.67 -4.79
N LYS A 38 -13.07 11.84 -5.35
CA LYS A 38 -11.99 11.95 -6.34
C LYS A 38 -10.63 11.57 -5.75
N ASN A 39 -10.33 11.96 -4.51
CA ASN A 39 -9.09 11.55 -3.85
C ASN A 39 -9.03 10.03 -3.66
N ILE A 40 -10.17 9.40 -3.31
CA ILE A 40 -10.25 7.95 -3.14
C ILE A 40 -10.03 7.23 -4.48
N THR A 41 -10.68 7.66 -5.56
CA THR A 41 -10.52 7.07 -6.89
C THR A 41 -9.10 7.24 -7.42
N ASP A 42 -8.53 8.45 -7.32
CA ASP A 42 -7.14 8.70 -7.74
C ASP A 42 -6.15 7.86 -6.90
N ALA A 43 -6.42 7.67 -5.61
CA ALA A 43 -5.61 6.81 -4.74
C ALA A 43 -5.64 5.34 -5.19
N GLN A 44 -6.83 4.79 -5.46
CA GLN A 44 -6.98 3.43 -5.96
C GLN A 44 -6.26 3.22 -7.29
N ASN A 45 -6.31 4.20 -8.20
CA ASN A 45 -5.59 4.17 -9.46
C ASN A 45 -4.06 4.15 -9.25
N ALA A 46 -3.51 4.99 -8.37
CA ALA A 46 -2.09 4.98 -8.06
C ALA A 46 -1.64 3.66 -7.40
N ILE A 47 -2.42 3.13 -6.45
CA ILE A 47 -2.16 1.83 -5.82
C ILE A 47 -2.14 0.72 -6.88
N GLY A 48 -3.10 0.72 -7.80
CA GLY A 48 -3.19 -0.23 -8.91
C GLY A 48 -1.99 -0.21 -9.88
N ARG A 49 -1.22 0.89 -9.90
CA ARG A 49 0.00 1.03 -10.72
C ARG A 49 1.28 0.56 -10.01
N LEU A 50 1.26 0.39 -8.69
CA LEU A 50 2.45 0.04 -7.90
C LEU A 50 2.99 -1.35 -8.26
N THR A 51 4.20 -1.46 -8.82
CA THR A 51 4.80 -2.75 -9.16
C THR A 51 5.64 -3.32 -8.03
N PHE A 52 5.99 -4.62 -8.09
CA PHE A 52 6.90 -5.24 -7.11
C PHE A 52 8.23 -4.49 -6.98
N ALA A 53 8.83 -4.07 -8.10
CA ALA A 53 10.09 -3.34 -8.09
C ALA A 53 9.95 -1.96 -7.43
N ASP A 54 8.80 -1.31 -7.62
CA ASP A 54 8.55 0.01 -7.06
C ASP A 54 8.49 -0.02 -5.54
N ILE A 55 7.90 -1.07 -4.94
CA ILE A 55 7.74 -1.26 -3.49
C ILE A 55 9.05 -1.01 -2.74
N TRP A 56 10.20 -1.29 -3.36
CA TRP A 56 11.53 -1.21 -2.76
C TRP A 56 12.30 0.07 -3.09
N ARG A 57 11.71 1.02 -3.83
CA ARG A 57 12.31 2.33 -4.12
C ARG A 57 12.53 3.13 -2.84
N MET A 58 13.36 4.16 -2.94
CA MET A 58 13.64 5.10 -1.84
C MET A 58 13.07 6.48 -2.16
N PRO A 59 12.79 7.32 -1.15
CA PRO A 59 12.44 8.72 -1.40
C PRO A 59 13.51 9.38 -2.28
N PRO A 60 13.14 10.33 -3.18
CA PRO A 60 11.82 10.95 -3.33
C PRO A 60 10.91 10.25 -4.36
N TRP A 61 11.09 8.94 -4.59
CA TRP A 61 10.29 8.20 -5.57
C TRP A 61 8.80 8.20 -5.22
N ARG A 62 7.95 8.40 -6.24
CA ARG A 62 6.50 8.49 -6.10
C ARG A 62 5.78 8.18 -7.42
N ILE A 63 4.52 7.79 -7.30
CA ILE A 63 3.53 7.77 -8.38
C ILE A 63 2.62 8.98 -8.17
N GLU A 64 2.51 9.85 -9.17
CA GLU A 64 1.51 10.92 -9.18
C GLU A 64 0.28 10.46 -9.97
N GLU A 65 -0.90 10.72 -9.40
CA GLU A 65 -2.19 10.38 -9.99
C GLU A 65 -3.21 11.45 -9.59
N GLY A 66 -3.54 12.35 -10.53
CA GLY A 66 -4.52 13.41 -10.32
C GLY A 66 -4.28 14.22 -9.04
N THR A 67 -5.19 14.05 -8.08
CA THR A 67 -5.22 14.79 -6.82
C THR A 67 -4.31 14.24 -5.72
N ILE A 68 -3.63 13.11 -5.96
CA ILE A 68 -2.80 12.46 -4.95
C ILE A 68 -1.40 12.13 -5.47
N ARG A 69 -0.55 11.76 -4.53
CA ARG A 69 0.70 11.04 -4.77
C ARG A 69 0.76 9.81 -3.87
N LEU A 70 1.25 8.70 -4.40
CA LEU A 70 1.67 7.53 -3.64
C LEU A 70 3.20 7.54 -3.57
N ASP A 71 3.75 7.75 -2.38
CA ASP A 71 5.17 8.00 -2.21
C ASP A 71 5.79 7.21 -1.04
N VAL A 72 7.11 7.05 -1.13
CA VAL A 72 7.91 6.45 -0.06
C VAL A 72 8.30 7.56 0.91
N GLN A 73 7.93 7.41 2.18
CA GLN A 73 8.33 8.35 3.24
C GLN A 73 9.71 8.03 3.82
N GLY A 74 10.12 6.76 3.78
CA GLY A 74 11.43 6.34 4.23
C GLY A 74 11.60 4.83 4.32
N ALA A 75 12.83 4.42 4.58
CA ALA A 75 13.12 3.06 4.99
C ALA A 75 12.72 2.85 6.47
N ILE A 76 12.22 1.66 6.78
CA ILE A 76 12.00 1.21 8.16
C ILE A 76 12.99 0.11 8.53
N ALA A 77 13.00 -0.32 9.79
CA ALA A 77 13.87 -1.36 10.28
C ALA A 77 13.83 -2.63 9.41
N GLY A 78 14.97 -3.32 9.29
CA GLY A 78 15.08 -4.52 8.45
C GLY A 78 14.99 -4.25 6.95
N GLY A 79 15.19 -2.99 6.50
CA GLY A 79 15.18 -2.62 5.09
C GLY A 79 13.79 -2.51 4.47
N GLY A 80 12.74 -2.41 5.29
CA GLY A 80 11.37 -2.23 4.83
C GLY A 80 11.08 -0.83 4.29
N ARG A 81 9.83 -0.56 3.92
CA ARG A 81 9.38 0.76 3.44
C ARG A 81 8.11 1.25 4.13
N ASN A 82 8.06 2.55 4.39
CA ASN A 82 6.84 3.26 4.76
C ASN A 82 6.27 3.95 3.52
N TRP A 83 5.14 3.44 3.02
CA TRP A 83 4.42 3.97 1.88
C TRP A 83 3.22 4.79 2.34
N GLN A 84 2.99 5.92 1.68
CA GLN A 84 1.84 6.77 1.97
C GLN A 84 1.17 7.26 0.69
N VAL A 85 -0.16 7.34 0.73
CA VAL A 85 -0.94 8.13 -0.22
C VAL A 85 -1.24 9.48 0.43
N GLN A 86 -0.86 10.56 -0.24
CA GLN A 86 -1.04 11.93 0.22
C GLN A 86 -1.79 12.78 -0.81
N ILE A 87 -2.66 13.68 -0.34
CA ILE A 87 -3.36 14.65 -1.21
C ILE A 87 -2.39 15.77 -1.62
N ASN A 88 -2.32 16.03 -2.93
CA ASN A 88 -1.48 17.06 -3.52
C ASN A 88 -1.95 18.47 -3.12
N GLY A 89 -1.00 19.39 -2.95
CA GLY A 89 -1.29 20.80 -2.67
C GLY A 89 -1.76 21.09 -1.24
N MET A 90 -1.88 20.10 -0.37
CA MET A 90 -2.22 20.31 1.04
C MET A 90 -0.96 20.42 1.91
N SER A 91 -0.92 21.45 2.75
CA SER A 91 0.08 21.60 3.81
C SER A 91 -0.41 20.88 5.07
N GLY A 92 0.42 20.02 5.66
CA GLY A 92 0.09 19.27 6.88
C GLY A 92 -0.68 17.98 6.62
N ASN A 93 -1.88 17.87 7.20
CA ASN A 93 -2.70 16.65 7.27
C ASN A 93 -3.16 16.18 5.88
N SER A 94 -2.30 15.45 5.18
CA SER A 94 -2.49 15.04 3.78
C SER A 94 -2.54 13.54 3.56
N THR A 95 -2.12 12.73 4.53
CA THR A 95 -2.04 11.27 4.40
C THR A 95 -3.41 10.62 4.53
N ILE A 96 -3.86 9.94 3.49
CA ILE A 96 -5.16 9.23 3.46
C ILE A 96 -5.03 7.70 3.46
N SER A 97 -3.85 7.17 3.19
CA SER A 97 -3.50 5.76 3.31
C SER A 97 -2.03 5.64 3.66
N ALA A 98 -1.68 4.66 4.50
CA ALA A 98 -0.32 4.38 4.93
C ALA A 98 -0.11 2.89 5.17
N THR A 99 0.98 2.34 4.66
CA THR A 99 1.37 0.95 4.94
C THR A 99 2.86 0.82 5.24
N LEU A 100 3.19 -0.07 6.17
CA LEU A 100 4.56 -0.46 6.51
C LEU A 100 4.83 -1.85 5.92
N VAL A 101 5.81 -1.93 5.02
CA VAL A 101 6.16 -3.18 4.32
C VAL A 101 7.47 -3.71 4.87
N GLN A 102 7.47 -4.96 5.37
CA GLN A 102 8.66 -5.60 5.89
C GLN A 102 9.70 -5.88 4.79
N GLY A 103 10.97 -5.57 5.04
CA GLY A 103 12.02 -5.60 4.01
C GLY A 103 12.43 -6.98 3.51
N ASN A 104 12.23 -8.03 4.32
CA ASN A 104 12.53 -9.40 3.92
C ASN A 104 11.65 -9.89 2.75
N LEU A 105 10.48 -9.29 2.54
CA LEU A 105 9.60 -9.60 1.40
C LEU A 105 10.23 -9.20 0.05
N ALA A 106 11.28 -8.37 0.04
CA ALA A 106 12.06 -8.07 -1.15
C ALA A 106 12.82 -9.28 -1.72
N THR A 107 12.96 -10.35 -0.91
CA THR A 107 13.69 -11.56 -1.29
C THR A 107 12.84 -12.59 -2.04
N ALA A 108 11.57 -12.29 -2.31
CA ALA A 108 10.69 -13.11 -3.14
C ALA A 108 11.34 -13.43 -4.49
N SER A 109 11.73 -14.70 -4.66
CA SER A 109 12.63 -15.14 -5.74
C SER A 109 11.94 -15.50 -7.05
N THR A 110 10.65 -15.85 -7.01
CA THR A 110 9.89 -16.25 -8.20
C THR A 110 8.89 -15.16 -8.60
N THR A 111 8.51 -15.15 -9.88
CA THR A 111 7.52 -14.20 -10.39
C THR A 111 6.17 -14.34 -9.66
N GLU A 112 5.72 -15.55 -9.32
CA GLU A 112 4.45 -15.73 -8.59
C GLU A 112 4.51 -15.11 -7.18
N ARG A 113 5.63 -15.32 -6.47
CA ARG A 113 5.85 -14.74 -5.13
C ARG A 113 5.93 -13.22 -5.18
N GLN A 114 6.63 -12.66 -6.16
CA GLN A 114 6.71 -11.22 -6.37
C GLN A 114 5.34 -10.62 -6.67
N GLN A 115 4.54 -11.27 -7.52
CA GLN A 115 3.17 -10.87 -7.78
C GLN A 115 2.30 -10.96 -6.52
N TYR A 116 2.47 -12.00 -5.70
CA TYR A 116 1.74 -12.14 -4.44
C TYR A 116 2.11 -11.02 -3.45
N VAL A 117 3.40 -10.75 -3.24
CA VAL A 117 3.86 -9.61 -2.41
C VAL A 117 3.25 -8.30 -2.92
N GLN A 118 3.30 -8.06 -4.23
CA GLN A 118 2.71 -6.87 -4.85
C GLN A 118 1.20 -6.77 -4.57
N ARG A 119 0.45 -7.87 -4.74
CA ARG A 119 -1.00 -7.90 -4.43
C ARG A 119 -1.26 -7.59 -2.95
N MET A 120 -0.48 -8.17 -2.05
CA MET A 120 -0.67 -7.98 -0.60
C MET A 120 -0.34 -6.56 -0.15
N VAL A 121 0.69 -5.92 -0.72
CA VAL A 121 0.99 -4.50 -0.45
C VAL A 121 -0.11 -3.58 -0.99
N ARG A 122 -0.61 -3.84 -2.20
CA ARG A 122 -1.74 -3.08 -2.76
C ARG A 122 -3.00 -3.21 -1.90
N LYS A 123 -3.34 -4.44 -1.50
CA LYS A 123 -4.44 -4.70 -0.57
C LYS A 123 -4.25 -3.95 0.75
N ALA A 124 -3.05 -3.93 1.32
CA ALA A 124 -2.80 -3.22 2.57
C ALA A 124 -2.98 -1.70 2.44
N LEU A 125 -2.62 -1.11 1.30
CA LEU A 125 -2.88 0.30 1.00
C LEU A 125 -4.39 0.57 0.83
N GLU A 126 -5.12 -0.34 0.18
CA GLU A 126 -6.59 -0.24 0.04
C GLU A 126 -7.32 -0.40 1.38
N ASP A 127 -6.91 -1.36 2.21
CA ASP A 127 -7.43 -1.57 3.56
C ASP A 127 -7.16 -0.34 4.43
N SER A 128 -5.95 0.24 4.33
CA SER A 128 -5.59 1.49 5.02
C SER A 128 -6.47 2.66 4.58
N LEU A 129 -6.70 2.79 3.26
CA LEU A 129 -7.54 3.85 2.68
C LEU A 129 -8.99 3.77 3.20
N SER A 130 -9.51 2.55 3.37
CA SER A 130 -10.87 2.29 3.87
C SER A 130 -10.98 2.51 5.39
N THR A 131 -10.02 1.99 6.15
CA THR A 131 -10.06 1.98 7.62
C THR A 131 -9.48 3.24 8.27
N LYS A 132 -8.76 4.06 7.50
CA LYS A 132 -8.04 5.27 7.96
C LYS A 132 -6.95 4.96 9.00
N LYS A 133 -6.43 3.74 8.93
CA LYS A 133 -5.42 3.21 9.84
C LYS A 133 -4.18 2.80 9.07
N ILE A 134 -3.02 2.90 9.71
CA ILE A 134 -1.78 2.36 9.20
C ILE A 134 -1.93 0.83 9.15
N THR A 135 -1.53 0.22 8.05
CA THR A 135 -1.47 -1.25 7.92
C THR A 135 -0.03 -1.72 7.91
N ASP A 136 0.21 -2.95 8.35
CA ASP A 136 1.52 -3.60 8.27
C ASP A 136 1.43 -4.83 7.39
N VAL A 137 2.42 -5.03 6.52
CA VAL A 137 2.58 -6.18 5.64
C VAL A 137 3.79 -6.99 6.11
N ASN A 138 3.52 -8.16 6.68
CA ASN A 138 4.52 -8.98 7.36
C ASN A 138 4.53 -10.43 6.84
N GLY A 139 5.59 -11.16 7.17
CA GLY A 139 5.68 -12.62 6.97
C GLY A 139 7.00 -13.04 6.34
N PRO A 140 7.28 -14.34 6.17
CA PRO A 140 8.28 -14.80 5.23
C PRO A 140 7.70 -14.86 3.82
N CYS A 141 8.42 -14.33 2.84
CA CYS A 141 8.25 -14.68 1.43
C CYS A 141 9.62 -14.66 0.75
N LYS A 142 10.16 -15.84 0.48
CA LYS A 142 11.50 -16.06 -0.08
C LYS A 142 11.39 -16.92 -1.32
#